data_AF-J9EYZ6-F1
#
_entry.id   AF-J9EYZ6-F1
#
_cell.length_a   1.000
_cell.length_b   1.000
_cell.length_c   1.000
_cell.angle_alpha   90.00
_cell.angle_beta   90.00
_cell.angle_gamma   90.00
#
_symmetry.space_group_name_H-M   'P 1'
#
loop_
_entity.id
_entity.type
_entity.pdbx_description
1 polymer ?
#
loop_
_entity_poly.entity_id
_entity_poly.type
_entity_poly.pdbx_seq_one_letter_code
_entity_poly.pdbx_strand_id
1 'polypeptide(L)'
;ANFLLGRTCVQLGHFDEALKVLTRANDLARSQKLNFGDEITAQIRVAKKEIFRREEEKRIKQEIELQAYLNGLIDSDLARKLRELKEKKKLAKTVDEKRRKREVPDYLCGKISFEMLRDPVITPSGITYDRADIKEHLQRVGHFDPVTRAPLTADQLIPNLAMKE
;
A
#
# COMPACT_ATOMS: atom_id res chain seq x y z
N ALA A 1 56.64 -27.49 -31.38
CA ALA A 1 56.23 -26.07 -31.45
C ALA A 1 54.85 -25.83 -30.81
N ASN A 2 53.78 -26.49 -31.31
CA ASN A 2 52.40 -26.22 -30.87
C ASN A 2 52.15 -26.40 -29.36
N PHE A 3 52.76 -27.41 -28.72
CA PHE A 3 52.58 -27.63 -27.28
C PHE A 3 53.15 -26.48 -26.42
N LEU A 4 54.38 -26.04 -26.71
CA LEU A 4 55.01 -24.93 -26.00
C LEU A 4 54.23 -23.63 -26.18
N LEU A 5 53.75 -23.36 -27.40
CA LEU A 5 52.89 -22.22 -27.69
C LEU A 5 51.59 -22.28 -26.86
N GLY A 6 50.91 -23.44 -26.86
CA GLY A 6 49.70 -23.64 -26.06
C GLY A 6 49.93 -23.39 -24.57
N ARG A 7 51.05 -23.89 -24.02
CA ARG A 7 51.44 -23.68 -22.62
C ARG A 7 51.73 -22.20 -22.32
N THR A 8 52.38 -21.47 -23.24
CA THR A 8 52.57 -20.02 -23.07
C THR A 8 51.24 -19.26 -23.12
N CYS A 9 50.31 -19.63 -24.00
CA CYS A 9 48.98 -19.02 -24.05
C CYS A 9 48.19 -19.24 -22.75
N VAL A 10 48.29 -20.43 -22.12
CA VAL A 10 47.69 -20.68 -20.80
C VAL A 10 48.30 -19.75 -19.75
N GLN A 11 49.62 -19.60 -19.72
CA GLN A 11 50.31 -18.72 -18.76
C GLN A 11 49.97 -17.23 -18.98
N LEU A 12 49.79 -16.82 -20.23
CA LEU A 12 49.38 -15.46 -20.60
C LEU A 12 47.87 -15.21 -20.43
N GLY A 13 47.09 -16.23 -20.05
CA GLY A 13 45.65 -16.10 -19.81
C GLY A 13 44.77 -16.06 -21.07
N HIS A 14 45.34 -16.39 -22.23
CA HIS A 14 44.67 -16.50 -23.52
C HIS A 14 44.07 -17.91 -23.69
N PHE A 15 43.10 -18.26 -22.86
CA PHE A 15 42.60 -19.64 -22.76
C PHE A 15 41.88 -20.14 -24.01
N ASP A 16 41.17 -19.27 -24.74
CA ASP A 16 40.50 -19.64 -26.00
C ASP A 16 41.49 -20.01 -27.11
N GLU A 17 42.58 -19.25 -27.20
CA GLU A 17 43.67 -19.52 -28.15
C GLU A 17 44.48 -20.74 -27.70
N ALA A 18 44.76 -20.85 -26.40
CA ALA A 18 45.41 -22.02 -25.81
C ALA A 18 44.63 -23.30 -26.11
N LEU A 19 43.29 -23.29 -25.96
CA LEU A 19 42.46 -24.46 -26.23
C LEU A 19 42.58 -24.90 -27.70
N LYS A 20 42.49 -23.96 -28.65
CA LYS A 20 42.65 -24.26 -30.09
C LYS A 20 44.02 -24.86 -30.40
N VAL A 21 45.09 -24.24 -29.89
CA VAL A 21 46.47 -24.66 -30.15
C VAL A 21 46.79 -25.99 -29.49
N LEU A 22 46.33 -26.21 -28.24
CA LEU A 22 46.53 -27.46 -27.50
C LEU A 22 45.73 -28.62 -28.10
N THR A 23 44.51 -28.39 -28.58
CA THR A 23 43.73 -29.42 -29.31
C THR A 23 44.47 -29.85 -30.57
N ARG A 24 44.97 -28.89 -31.37
CA ARG A 24 45.79 -29.21 -32.56
C ARG A 24 47.09 -29.93 -32.20
N ALA A 25 47.73 -29.58 -31.08
CA ALA A 25 48.90 -30.28 -30.58
C ALA A 25 48.58 -31.73 -30.16
N ASN A 26 47.42 -31.96 -29.56
CA ASN A 26 46.95 -33.28 -29.16
C ASN A 26 46.70 -34.19 -30.37
N ASP A 27 46.03 -33.67 -31.40
CA ASP A 27 45.76 -34.42 -32.63
C ASP A 27 47.05 -34.80 -33.36
N LEU A 28 48.01 -33.87 -33.41
CA LEU A 28 49.33 -34.13 -33.99
C LEU A 28 50.10 -35.18 -33.18
N ALA A 29 50.11 -35.11 -31.85
CA ALA A 29 50.76 -36.09 -30.99
C ALA A 29 50.17 -37.49 -31.17
N ARG A 30 48.84 -37.60 -31.29
CA ARG A 30 48.15 -38.87 -31.59
C ARG A 30 48.54 -39.42 -32.97
N SER A 31 48.60 -38.56 -33.98
CA SER A 31 48.98 -38.97 -35.35
C SER A 31 50.42 -39.50 -35.42
N GLN A 32 51.32 -38.93 -34.62
CA GLN A 32 52.73 -39.31 -34.55
C GLN A 32 53.01 -40.44 -33.55
N LYS A 33 51.98 -40.99 -32.88
CA LYS A 33 52.09 -42.02 -31.83
C LYS A 33 53.05 -41.63 -30.70
N LEU A 34 53.06 -40.35 -30.33
CA LEU A 34 53.89 -39.81 -29.25
C LEU A 34 53.14 -39.84 -27.91
N ASN A 35 53.84 -40.19 -26.83
CA ASN A 35 53.28 -40.32 -25.47
C ASN A 35 53.22 -38.99 -24.71
N PHE A 36 52.77 -37.91 -25.34
CA PHE A 36 52.59 -36.58 -24.70
C PHE A 36 51.13 -36.27 -24.32
N GLY A 37 50.24 -37.26 -24.47
CA GLY A 37 48.79 -37.07 -24.33
C GLY A 37 48.37 -36.53 -22.95
N ASP A 38 48.98 -37.01 -21.87
CA ASP A 38 48.59 -36.63 -20.51
C ASP A 38 48.92 -35.17 -20.19
N GLU A 39 50.10 -34.69 -20.58
CA GLU A 39 50.54 -33.31 -20.34
C GLU A 39 49.70 -32.31 -21.16
N ILE A 40 49.43 -32.64 -22.44
CA ILE A 40 48.58 -31.81 -23.31
C ILE A 40 47.15 -31.77 -22.77
N THR A 41 46.61 -32.92 -22.37
CA THR A 41 45.24 -32.99 -21.84
C THR A 41 45.11 -32.26 -20.51
N ALA A 42 46.14 -32.27 -19.65
CA ALA A 42 46.16 -31.49 -18.42
C ALA A 42 46.04 -29.99 -18.71
N GLN A 43 46.80 -29.46 -19.67
CA GLN A 43 46.72 -28.05 -20.07
C GLN A 43 45.36 -27.70 -20.70
N ILE A 44 44.77 -28.61 -21.50
CA ILE A 44 43.41 -28.44 -22.03
C ILE A 44 42.38 -28.32 -20.92
N ARG A 45 42.47 -29.16 -19.88
CA ARG A 45 41.55 -29.11 -18.72
C ARG A 45 41.67 -27.78 -17.98
N VAL A 46 42.89 -27.26 -17.80
CA VAL A 46 43.11 -25.95 -17.18
C VAL A 46 42.45 -24.85 -18.01
N ALA A 47 42.71 -24.80 -19.32
CA ALA A 47 42.12 -23.79 -20.20
C ALA A 47 40.58 -23.84 -20.20
N LYS A 48 39.98 -25.04 -20.31
CA LYS A 48 38.52 -25.22 -20.26
C LYS A 48 37.92 -24.80 -18.91
N LYS A 49 38.56 -25.17 -17.80
CA LYS A 49 38.11 -24.79 -16.45
C LYS A 49 38.04 -23.27 -16.33
N GLU A 50 39.03 -22.57 -16.88
CA GLU A 50 39.12 -21.13 -16.78
C GLU A 50 38.14 -20.39 -17.69
N ILE A 51 37.91 -20.89 -18.90
CA ILE A 51 36.85 -20.38 -19.78
C ILE A 51 35.49 -20.52 -19.09
N PHE A 52 35.18 -21.72 -18.57
CA PHE A 52 33.94 -21.95 -17.85
C PHE A 52 33.81 -21.02 -16.64
N ARG A 53 34.87 -20.86 -15.85
CA ARG A 53 34.88 -19.95 -14.70
C ARG A 53 34.55 -18.50 -15.10
N ARG A 54 35.14 -17.99 -16.19
CA ARG A 54 34.88 -16.64 -16.69
C ARG A 54 33.43 -16.45 -17.15
N GLU A 55 32.86 -17.44 -17.83
CA GLU A 55 31.45 -17.41 -18.24
C GLU A 55 30.51 -17.49 -17.03
N GLU A 56 30.85 -18.35 -16.07
CA GLU A 56 30.14 -18.50 -14.80
C GLU A 56 30.13 -17.19 -14.00
N GLU A 57 31.28 -16.53 -13.87
CA GLU A 57 31.41 -15.24 -13.19
C GLU A 57 30.53 -14.16 -13.86
N LYS A 58 30.46 -14.13 -15.19
CA LYS A 58 29.56 -13.22 -15.92
C LYS A 58 28.10 -13.53 -15.63
N ARG A 59 27.72 -14.81 -15.63
CA ARG A 59 26.34 -15.23 -15.33
C ARG A 59 25.96 -14.87 -13.90
N ILE A 60 26.81 -15.19 -12.93
CA ILE A 60 26.60 -14.86 -11.51
C ILE A 60 26.46 -13.35 -11.34
N LYS A 61 27.29 -12.55 -12.01
CA LYS A 61 27.19 -11.08 -11.92
C LYS A 61 25.84 -10.57 -12.45
N GLN A 62 25.39 -11.08 -13.59
CA GLN A 62 24.08 -10.72 -14.17
C GLN A 62 22.92 -11.14 -13.27
N GLU A 63 23.01 -12.33 -12.67
CA GLU A 63 22.01 -12.86 -11.75
C GLU A 63 21.92 -12.01 -10.47
N ILE A 64 23.06 -11.63 -9.89
CA ILE A 64 23.11 -10.74 -8.71
C ILE A 64 22.50 -9.38 -9.03
N GLU A 65 22.84 -8.79 -10.18
CA GLU A 65 22.31 -7.49 -10.61
C GLU A 65 20.78 -7.54 -10.79
N LEU A 66 20.29 -8.58 -11.47
CA LEU A 66 18.85 -8.80 -11.67
C LEU A 66 18.11 -9.01 -10.34
N GLN A 67 18.66 -9.84 -9.46
CA GLN A 67 18.07 -10.11 -8.14
C GLN A 67 17.99 -8.84 -7.30
N ALA A 68 19.07 -8.04 -7.28
CA ALA A 68 19.11 -6.77 -6.55
C ALA A 68 18.06 -5.79 -7.09
N TYR A 69 17.93 -5.69 -8.42
CA TYR A 69 16.92 -4.84 -9.06
C TYR A 69 15.49 -5.29 -8.70
N LEU A 70 15.20 -6.58 -8.80
CA LEU A 70 13.88 -7.12 -8.49
C LEU A 70 13.51 -6.91 -7.01
N ASN A 71 14.44 -7.15 -6.09
CA ASN A 71 14.25 -6.89 -4.67
C ASN A 71 13.90 -5.40 -4.43
N GLY A 72 14.63 -4.48 -5.07
CA GLY A 72 14.36 -3.05 -4.97
C GLY A 72 12.97 -2.64 -5.50
N LEU A 73 12.51 -3.26 -6.59
CA LEU A 73 11.14 -3.06 -7.10
C LEU A 73 10.07 -3.57 -6.13
N ILE A 74 10.28 -4.76 -5.55
CA ILE A 74 9.36 -5.36 -4.58
C ILE A 74 9.25 -4.47 -3.34
N ASP A 75 10.38 -4.01 -2.79
CA ASP A 75 10.41 -3.14 -1.63
C ASP A 75 9.70 -1.81 -1.89
N SER A 76 9.89 -1.25 -3.08
CA SER A 76 9.23 -0.01 -3.51
C SER A 76 7.71 -0.17 -3.65
N ASP A 77 7.25 -1.28 -4.23
CA ASP A 77 5.82 -1.61 -4.34
C ASP A 77 5.19 -1.86 -2.97
N LEU A 78 5.87 -2.59 -2.09
CA LEU A 78 5.44 -2.82 -0.72
C LEU A 78 5.29 -1.50 0.04
N ALA A 79 6.27 -0.61 -0.06
CA ALA A 79 6.23 0.70 0.59
C ALA A 79 5.07 1.55 0.08
N ARG A 80 4.76 1.50 -1.22
CA ARG A 80 3.60 2.18 -1.81
C ARG A 80 2.28 1.63 -1.27
N LYS A 81 2.10 0.31 -1.30
CA LYS A 81 0.89 -0.36 -0.76
C LYS A 81 0.68 -0.04 0.72
N LEU A 82 1.75 -0.04 1.51
CA LEU A 82 1.69 0.32 2.93
C LEU A 82 1.23 1.77 3.15
N ARG A 83 1.71 2.73 2.34
CA ARG A 83 1.25 4.12 2.40
C ARG A 83 -0.24 4.23 2.07
N GLU A 84 -0.69 3.59 1.00
CA GLU A 84 -2.10 3.59 0.60
C GLU A 84 -3.01 3.02 1.69
N LEU A 85 -2.62 1.90 2.31
CA LEU A 85 -3.37 1.30 3.40
C LEU A 85 -3.42 2.20 4.65
N LYS A 86 -2.31 2.88 4.97
CA LYS A 86 -2.27 3.84 6.08
C LYS A 86 -3.22 5.01 5.84
N GLU A 87 -3.22 5.59 4.63
CA GLU A 87 -4.13 6.68 4.28
C GLU A 87 -5.60 6.23 4.29
N LYS A 88 -5.91 5.06 3.73
CA LYS A 88 -7.27 4.47 3.80
C LYS A 88 -7.71 4.27 5.25
N LYS A 89 -6.83 3.76 6.11
CA LYS A 89 -7.12 3.57 7.54
C LYS A 89 -7.36 4.90 8.26
N LYS A 90 -6.57 5.94 7.95
CA LYS A 90 -6.74 7.29 8.51
C LYS A 90 -8.07 7.91 8.09
N LEU A 91 -8.44 7.76 6.81
CA LEU A 91 -9.73 8.22 6.31
C LEU A 91 -10.88 7.48 6.99
N ALA A 92 -10.81 6.16 7.10
CA ALA A 92 -11.82 5.35 7.79
C ALA A 92 -11.99 5.77 9.26
N LYS A 93 -10.88 6.04 9.97
CA LYS A 93 -10.93 6.54 11.35
C LYS A 93 -11.62 7.91 11.45
N THR A 94 -11.30 8.83 10.54
CA THR A 94 -11.92 10.16 10.49
C THR A 94 -13.42 10.08 10.23
N VAL A 95 -13.84 9.17 9.34
CA VAL A 95 -15.26 8.93 9.06
C VAL A 95 -15.97 8.32 10.27
N ASP A 96 -15.34 7.37 10.97
CA ASP A 96 -15.92 6.76 12.17
C ASP A 96 -16.08 7.78 13.32
N GLU A 97 -15.08 8.65 13.53
CA GLU A 97 -15.16 9.74 14.52
C GLU A 97 -16.30 10.72 14.22
N LYS A 98 -16.51 11.06 12.94
CA LYS A 98 -17.66 11.89 12.52
C LYS A 98 -19.01 11.18 12.69
N ARG A 99 -19.06 9.84 12.55
CA ARG A 99 -20.29 9.06 12.76
C ARG A 99 -20.69 8.96 14.23
N ARG A 100 -19.72 8.92 15.15
CA ARG A 100 -19.98 8.82 16.59
C ARG A 100 -20.52 10.11 17.20
N LYS A 101 -20.17 11.29 16.67
CA LYS A 101 -20.63 12.60 17.17
C LYS A 101 -21.97 13.06 16.60
N ARG A 102 -23.00 12.21 16.60
CA ARG A 102 -24.36 12.62 16.26
C ARG A 102 -25.14 12.94 17.54
N GLU A 103 -24.70 13.96 18.25
CA GLU A 103 -25.53 14.58 19.29
C GLU A 103 -26.51 15.51 18.57
N VAL A 104 -27.80 15.27 18.75
CA VAL A 104 -28.85 16.17 18.23
C VAL A 104 -28.79 17.45 19.08
N PRO A 105 -28.59 18.63 18.49
CA PRO A 105 -28.55 19.86 19.27
C PRO A 105 -29.85 20.12 20.05
N ASP A 106 -29.76 20.48 21.32
CA ASP A 106 -30.89 20.68 22.24
C ASP A 106 -31.94 21.71 21.78
N TYR A 107 -31.56 22.62 20.88
CA TYR A 107 -32.49 23.60 20.31
C TYR A 107 -33.42 22.99 19.25
N LEU A 108 -33.08 21.83 18.69
CA LEU A 108 -33.95 21.03 17.82
C LEU A 108 -34.89 20.12 18.62
N CYS A 109 -34.72 20.06 19.94
CA CYS A 109 -35.54 19.25 20.83
C CYS A 109 -36.63 20.09 21.51
N GLY A 110 -37.83 19.53 21.60
CA GLY A 110 -38.96 20.15 22.29
C GLY A 110 -38.72 20.29 23.79
N LYS A 111 -39.21 21.38 24.39
CA LYS A 111 -39.02 21.65 25.83
C LYS A 111 -39.94 20.86 26.76
N ILE A 112 -40.82 20.02 26.20
CA ILE A 112 -41.74 19.13 26.95
C ILE A 112 -41.30 17.68 26.78
N SER A 113 -41.29 17.16 25.55
CA SER A 113 -40.91 15.76 25.25
C SER A 113 -39.40 15.49 25.28
N PHE A 114 -38.57 16.52 25.14
CA PHE A 114 -37.11 16.40 24.92
C PHE A 114 -36.73 15.56 23.68
N GLU A 115 -37.71 15.27 22.83
CA GLU A 115 -37.51 14.63 21.53
C GLU A 115 -37.33 15.67 20.43
N MET A 116 -36.82 15.24 19.28
CA MET A 116 -36.69 16.08 18.09
C MET A 116 -38.07 16.61 17.65
N LEU A 117 -38.15 17.92 17.44
CA LEU A 117 -39.36 18.62 16.99
C LEU A 117 -39.83 18.06 15.64
N ARG A 118 -41.08 17.60 15.55
CA ARG A 118 -41.68 17.12 14.30
C ARG A 118 -42.55 18.17 13.65
N ASP A 119 -43.31 18.91 14.46
CA ASP A 119 -44.11 20.05 14.01
C ASP A 119 -43.88 21.25 14.93
N PRO A 120 -42.78 22.00 14.71
CA PRO A 120 -42.36 23.08 15.60
C PRO A 120 -43.35 24.25 15.56
N VAL A 121 -43.82 24.68 16.74
CA VAL A 121 -44.65 25.87 16.93
C VAL A 121 -44.02 26.79 17.96
N ILE A 122 -44.04 28.09 17.69
CA ILE A 122 -43.49 29.11 18.57
C ILE A 122 -44.61 29.82 19.34
N THR A 123 -44.38 30.05 20.63
CA THR A 123 -45.24 30.85 21.50
C THR A 123 -44.88 32.33 21.40
N PRO A 124 -45.75 33.28 21.82
CA PRO A 124 -45.40 34.70 21.90
C PRO A 124 -44.19 34.99 22.80
N SER A 125 -43.89 34.10 23.76
CA SER A 125 -42.69 34.13 24.59
C SER A 125 -41.40 33.79 23.82
N GLY A 126 -41.49 33.43 22.54
CA GLY A 126 -40.37 33.09 21.67
C GLY A 126 -39.87 31.65 21.82
N ILE A 127 -40.61 30.78 22.52
CA ILE A 127 -40.18 29.40 22.80
C ILE A 127 -40.85 28.45 21.82
N THR A 128 -40.06 27.53 21.25
CA THR A 128 -40.56 26.53 20.31
C THR A 128 -40.83 25.20 21.01
N TYR A 129 -41.99 24.62 20.72
CA TYR A 129 -42.44 23.32 21.22
C TYR A 129 -42.91 22.45 20.05
N ASP A 130 -43.07 21.15 20.27
CA ASP A 130 -43.82 20.33 19.34
C ASP A 130 -45.31 20.61 19.51
N ARG A 131 -46.04 20.73 18.39
CA ARG A 131 -47.46 21.07 18.41
C ARG A 131 -48.29 20.10 19.24
N ALA A 132 -47.99 18.80 19.21
CA ALA A 132 -48.76 17.81 19.95
C ALA A 132 -48.62 18.04 21.47
N ASP A 133 -47.38 18.19 21.92
CA ASP A 133 -47.05 18.35 23.34
C ASP A 133 -47.62 19.64 23.93
N ILE A 134 -47.46 20.78 23.25
CA ILE A 134 -47.93 22.07 23.77
C ILE A 134 -49.46 22.15 23.78
N LYS A 135 -50.13 21.52 22.81
CA LYS A 135 -51.60 21.44 22.80
C LYS A 135 -52.11 20.57 23.93
N GLU A 136 -51.45 19.45 24.20
CA GLU A 136 -51.79 18.60 25.33
C GLU A 136 -51.61 19.34 26.67
N HIS A 137 -50.50 20.06 26.85
CA HIS A 137 -50.27 20.91 28.02
C HIS A 137 -51.39 21.94 28.22
N LEU A 138 -51.76 22.67 27.16
CA LEU A 138 -52.83 23.66 27.23
C LEU A 138 -54.19 23.06 27.58
N GLN A 139 -54.46 21.82 27.17
CA GLN A 139 -55.72 21.12 27.46
C GLN A 139 -55.75 20.48 28.86
N ARG A 140 -54.64 19.87 29.31
CA ARG A 140 -54.60 19.04 30.54
C ARG A 140 -54.05 19.77 31.75
N VAL A 141 -53.09 20.67 31.56
CA VAL A 141 -52.34 21.32 32.64
C VAL A 141 -52.84 22.73 32.86
N GLY A 142 -52.97 23.53 31.80
CA GLY A 142 -53.56 24.86 31.86
C GLY A 142 -53.08 25.83 30.78
N HIS A 143 -53.76 26.96 30.71
CA HIS A 143 -53.59 28.00 29.67
C HIS A 143 -52.42 28.95 29.95
N PHE A 144 -51.22 28.39 30.09
CA PHE A 144 -49.99 29.13 30.33
C PHE A 144 -48.79 28.46 29.65
N ASP A 145 -47.77 29.23 29.31
CA ASP A 145 -46.54 28.73 28.70
C ASP A 145 -45.74 27.86 29.71
N PRO A 146 -45.36 26.62 29.36
CA PRO A 146 -44.72 25.70 30.30
C PRO A 146 -43.42 26.21 30.93
N VAL A 147 -42.69 27.09 30.26
CA VAL A 147 -41.38 27.58 30.70
C VAL A 147 -41.51 28.96 31.36
N THR A 148 -42.19 29.89 30.70
CA THR A 148 -42.29 31.29 31.15
C THR A 148 -43.48 31.56 32.06
N ARG A 149 -44.46 30.65 32.10
CA ARG A 149 -45.74 30.79 32.83
C ARG A 149 -46.58 32.00 32.38
N ALA A 150 -46.24 32.61 31.25
CA ALA A 150 -47.06 33.64 30.64
C ALA A 150 -48.41 33.05 30.20
N PRO A 151 -49.53 33.79 30.28
CA PRO A 151 -50.81 33.32 29.75
C PRO A 151 -50.68 32.93 28.27
N LEU A 152 -51.13 31.73 27.92
CA LEU A 152 -50.97 31.16 26.57
C LEU A 152 -52.25 30.44 26.18
N THR A 153 -52.72 30.68 24.95
CA THR A 153 -53.86 29.95 24.37
C THR A 153 -53.46 29.26 23.06
N ALA A 154 -54.24 28.27 22.64
CA ALA A 154 -53.91 27.45 21.47
C ALA A 154 -53.85 28.25 20.15
N ASP A 155 -54.63 29.33 20.05
CA ASP A 155 -54.68 30.20 18.88
C ASP A 155 -53.44 31.09 18.72
N GLN A 156 -52.67 31.26 19.80
CA GLN A 156 -51.43 32.04 19.79
C GLN A 156 -50.21 31.24 19.30
N LEU A 157 -50.40 29.94 19.00
CA LEU A 157 -49.33 29.06 18.53
C LEU A 157 -49.07 29.28 17.04
N ILE A 158 -47.93 29.89 16.72
CA ILE A 158 -47.54 30.19 15.34
C ILE A 158 -46.64 29.06 14.81
N PRO A 159 -46.89 28.49 13.61
CA PRO A 159 -45.97 27.52 13.02
C PRO A 159 -44.57 28.12 12.83
N ASN A 160 -43.54 27.46 13.37
CA ASN A 160 -42.16 27.90 13.22
C ASN A 160 -41.53 27.25 11.99
N LEU A 161 -41.83 27.80 10.81
CA LEU A 161 -41.37 27.26 9.53
C LEU A 161 -39.84 27.25 9.41
N ALA A 162 -39.15 28.22 10.02
CA ALA A 162 -37.70 28.31 10.01
C ALA A 162 -37.00 27.15 10.74
N MET A 163 -37.70 26.46 11.65
CA MET A 163 -37.20 25.26 12.34
C MET A 163 -37.61 23.95 11.65
N LYS A 164 -38.45 24.04 10.60
CA LYS A 164 -38.97 22.90 9.85
C LYS A 164 -38.21 22.66 8.54
N GLU A 165 -37.61 23.71 7.98
CA GLU A 165 -36.70 23.67 6.81
C GLU A 165 -35.27 23.29 7.20
#